data_AF-A0A2D8Z179-F1
#
_entry.id   AF-A0A2D8Z179-F1
#
_cell.length_a   1.000
_cell.length_b   1.000
_cell.length_c   1.000
_cell.angle_alpha   90.00
_cell.angle_beta   90.00
_cell.angle_gamma   90.00
#
_symmetry.space_group_name_H-M   'P 1'
#
loop_
_entity.id
_entity.type
_entity.pdbx_description
1 polymer ?
#
loop_
_entity_poly.entity_id
_entity_poly.type
_entity_poly.pdbx_seq_one_letter_code
_entity_poly.pdbx_strand_id
1 'polypeptide(L)'
;MNKLDSSLSISASEAKAIGKRIWINECGGTVEGLTSWNKGEYFASLGIGHFIWYHRIKRGPYEESFPSLVRYLVSKGVNVPEFIFNKHCPWETREDFVKAKNSPQMIELRNLLFSTIPLQTEFILLRLENALPKMVSAISIKNRSKVQSNFYKLTRTAKGKYALMDYINFKGEGTKASERYNGQGWGMLQVLEAMNPNTEHRNASKEFALAAEKVLIRRVRNAPRDESIWLKGWQNRLKTYH
;
A
#
# COMPACT_ATOMS: atom_id res chain seq x y z
N MET A 1 27.82 -6.25 -10.08
CA MET A 1 26.69 -6.59 -10.98
C MET A 1 25.67 -5.46 -10.91
N ASN A 2 25.34 -4.95 -12.09
CA ASN A 2 24.74 -3.65 -12.39
C ASN A 2 23.65 -3.18 -11.43
N LYS A 3 23.77 -1.92 -10.97
CA LYS A 3 22.61 -1.08 -10.63
C LYS A 3 21.68 -1.14 -11.85
N LEU A 4 20.61 -1.91 -11.75
CA LEU A 4 19.46 -1.73 -12.62
C LEU A 4 18.88 -0.36 -12.25
N ASP A 5 19.35 0.70 -12.92
CA ASP A 5 18.65 1.99 -13.03
C ASP A 5 17.38 1.78 -13.87
N SER A 6 16.49 0.93 -13.36
CA SER A 6 15.18 0.67 -13.88
C SER A 6 14.23 1.40 -12.95
N SER A 7 14.12 2.73 -13.11
CA SER A 7 13.04 3.48 -12.47
C SER A 7 11.73 2.79 -12.88
N LEU A 8 10.98 2.25 -11.91
CA LEU A 8 9.73 1.59 -12.21
C LEU A 8 8.77 2.61 -12.82
N SER A 9 8.42 2.42 -14.09
CA SER A 9 7.51 3.31 -14.79
C SER A 9 6.12 2.71 -14.93
N ILE A 10 5.14 3.59 -14.88
CA ILE A 10 3.73 3.29 -15.11
C ILE A 10 3.18 4.36 -16.03
N SER A 11 2.48 3.94 -17.09
CA SER A 11 1.85 4.90 -17.99
C SER A 11 0.67 5.59 -17.30
N ALA A 12 0.27 6.76 -17.78
CA ALA A 12 -0.90 7.47 -17.24
C ALA A 12 -2.19 6.62 -17.31
N SER A 13 -2.36 5.83 -18.37
CA SER A 13 -3.52 4.94 -18.53
C SER A 13 -3.47 3.75 -17.57
N GLU A 14 -2.28 3.15 -17.36
CA GLU A 14 -2.07 2.13 -16.33
C GLU A 14 -2.34 2.70 -14.93
N ALA A 15 -1.78 3.87 -14.59
CA ALA A 15 -1.96 4.51 -13.29
C ALA A 15 -3.44 4.80 -13.00
N LYS A 16 -4.19 5.30 -13.99
CA LYS A 16 -5.63 5.51 -13.87
C LYS A 16 -6.39 4.21 -13.64
N ALA A 17 -6.09 3.16 -14.40
CA ALA A 17 -6.78 1.88 -14.30
C ALA A 17 -6.49 1.16 -12.98
N ILE A 18 -5.23 1.13 -12.56
CA ILE A 18 -4.78 0.53 -11.30
C ILE A 18 -5.32 1.34 -10.12
N GLY A 19 -5.19 2.66 -10.15
CA GLY A 19 -5.69 3.55 -9.10
C GLY A 19 -7.19 3.39 -8.86
N LYS A 20 -8.00 3.25 -9.93
CA LYS A 20 -9.43 2.96 -9.81
C LYS A 20 -9.70 1.65 -9.05
N ARG A 21 -8.92 0.60 -9.30
CA ARG A 21 -9.08 -0.69 -8.61
C ARG A 21 -8.70 -0.59 -7.13
N ILE A 22 -7.59 0.08 -6.82
CA ILE A 22 -7.15 0.30 -5.44
C ILE A 22 -8.19 1.15 -4.71
N TRP A 23 -8.72 2.21 -5.34
CA TRP A 23 -9.78 3.04 -4.76
C TRP A 23 -11.05 2.24 -4.42
N ILE A 24 -11.47 1.30 -5.30
CA ILE A 24 -12.58 0.40 -5.00
C ILE A 24 -12.28 -0.49 -3.79
N ASN A 25 -11.07 -1.06 -3.73
CA ASN A 25 -10.67 -1.97 -2.66
C ASN A 25 -10.51 -1.28 -1.30
N GLU A 26 -9.86 -0.11 -1.25
CA GLU A 26 -9.48 0.57 -0.02
C GLU A 26 -10.51 1.59 0.46
N CYS A 27 -11.27 2.19 -0.46
CA CYS A 27 -12.19 3.29 -0.16
C CYS A 27 -13.64 2.97 -0.58
N GLY A 28 -13.93 1.75 -1.02
CA GLY A 28 -15.25 1.38 -1.54
C GLY A 28 -15.65 2.08 -2.83
N GLY A 29 -14.71 2.77 -3.49
CA GLY A 29 -15.00 3.56 -4.69
C GLY A 29 -15.81 4.82 -4.41
N THR A 30 -15.76 5.36 -3.19
CA THR A 30 -16.43 6.60 -2.81
C THR A 30 -15.44 7.71 -2.46
N VAL A 31 -15.86 8.96 -2.61
CA VAL A 31 -15.04 10.13 -2.28
C VAL A 31 -14.86 10.26 -0.77
N GLU A 32 -15.89 9.92 0.00
CA GLU A 32 -15.87 9.89 1.46
C GLU A 32 -14.87 8.86 1.99
N GLY A 33 -14.76 7.70 1.33
CA GLY A 33 -13.83 6.63 1.69
C GLY A 33 -12.35 7.00 1.55
N LEU A 34 -12.02 8.09 0.86
CA LEU A 34 -10.65 8.61 0.76
C LEU A 34 -10.14 9.21 2.07
N THR A 35 -11.01 9.36 3.07
CA THR A 35 -10.68 9.96 4.36
C THR A 35 -11.24 9.11 5.48
N SER A 36 -10.39 8.64 6.39
CA SER A 36 -10.83 7.89 7.57
C SER A 36 -9.93 8.16 8.77
N TRP A 37 -10.48 7.90 9.96
CA TRP A 37 -9.74 7.93 11.21
C TRP A 37 -10.34 6.85 12.12
N ASN A 38 -9.60 5.77 12.36
CA ASN A 38 -10.13 4.65 13.14
C ASN A 38 -10.07 4.93 14.64
N LYS A 39 -10.95 4.27 15.39
CA LYS A 39 -10.95 4.37 16.84
C LYS A 39 -9.63 3.85 17.42
N GLY A 40 -9.00 4.61 18.31
CA GLY A 40 -7.73 4.26 18.94
C GLY A 40 -6.49 4.69 18.17
N GLU A 41 -6.65 5.29 16.99
CA GLU A 41 -5.54 5.86 16.20
C GLU A 41 -5.35 7.35 16.49
N TYR A 42 -4.15 7.83 16.18
CA TYR A 42 -3.72 9.22 16.39
C TYR A 42 -3.47 9.94 15.04
N PHE A 43 -4.11 9.48 13.97
CA PHE A 43 -3.85 9.98 12.63
C PHE A 43 -5.05 9.84 11.73
N ALA A 44 -5.11 10.69 10.71
CA ALA A 44 -5.98 10.49 9.56
C ALA A 44 -5.29 9.55 8.55
N SER A 45 -6.06 8.61 8.00
CA SER A 45 -5.69 7.78 6.86
C SER A 45 -6.32 8.38 5.59
N LEU A 46 -5.47 8.77 4.64
CA LEU A 46 -5.88 9.56 3.48
C LEU A 46 -5.55 8.89 2.16
N GLY A 47 -6.42 9.09 1.16
CA GLY A 47 -6.22 8.63 -0.20
C GLY A 47 -6.23 7.11 -0.36
N ILE A 48 -5.95 6.66 -1.58
CA ILE A 48 -6.01 5.23 -1.96
C ILE A 48 -4.84 4.41 -1.39
N GLY A 49 -3.83 5.08 -0.82
CA GLY A 49 -2.62 4.47 -0.27
C GLY A 49 -2.57 4.46 1.26
N HIS A 50 -3.68 4.74 1.94
CA HIS A 50 -3.75 4.91 3.40
C HIS A 50 -2.63 5.82 3.93
N PHE A 51 -2.46 6.98 3.29
CA PHE A 51 -1.38 7.90 3.62
C PHE A 51 -1.63 8.52 4.99
N ILE A 52 -0.74 8.20 5.93
CA ILE A 52 -0.88 8.57 7.34
C ILE A 52 -0.50 10.05 7.51
N TRP A 53 -1.36 10.81 8.18
CA TRP A 53 -1.10 12.18 8.64
C TRP A 53 -1.35 12.28 10.15
N TYR A 54 -0.28 12.38 10.94
CA TYR A 54 -0.40 12.43 12.39
C TYR A 54 -0.89 13.79 12.86
N HIS A 55 -1.67 13.77 13.94
CA HIS A 55 -1.90 14.98 14.70
C HIS A 55 -0.61 15.45 15.41
N ARG A 56 -0.67 16.61 16.06
CA ARG A 56 0.51 17.27 16.60
C ARG A 56 1.07 16.58 17.84
N ILE A 57 0.18 16.09 18.72
CA ILE A 57 0.54 15.76 20.11
C ILE A 57 1.12 14.34 20.24
N LYS A 58 0.54 13.36 19.55
CA LYS A 58 0.92 11.95 19.71
C LYS A 58 1.16 11.29 18.37
N ARG A 59 2.18 10.43 18.32
CA ARG A 59 2.48 9.58 17.19
C ARG A 59 2.23 8.12 17.54
N GLY A 60 1.91 7.34 16.51
CA GLY A 60 1.74 5.90 16.59
C GLY A 60 2.98 5.16 16.07
N PRO A 61 2.92 3.83 16.00
CA PRO A 61 4.03 2.99 15.54
C PRO A 61 4.17 2.92 14.01
N TYR A 62 3.37 3.69 13.27
CA TYR A 62 3.33 3.64 11.81
C TYR A 62 4.12 4.80 11.20
N GLU A 63 4.63 4.59 10.00
CA GLU A 63 5.38 5.60 9.28
C GLU A 63 4.42 6.64 8.68
N GLU A 64 4.68 7.92 8.96
CA GLU A 64 3.91 9.03 8.38
C GLU A 64 4.24 9.18 6.89
N SER A 65 3.22 9.23 6.03
CA SER A 65 3.44 9.20 4.58
C SER A 65 2.67 10.26 3.79
N PHE A 66 1.65 10.89 4.37
CA PHE A 66 0.89 11.94 3.67
C PHE A 66 1.74 13.17 3.31
N PRO A 67 2.62 13.71 4.17
CA PRO A 67 3.49 14.81 3.78
C PRO A 67 4.40 14.47 2.57
N SER A 68 4.81 13.21 2.44
CA SER A 68 5.61 12.75 1.30
C SER A 68 4.79 12.69 0.01
N LEU A 69 3.51 12.29 0.09
CA LEU A 69 2.59 12.41 -1.04
C LEU A 69 2.41 13.87 -1.45
N VAL A 70 2.19 14.77 -0.49
CA VAL A 70 2.00 16.21 -0.78
C VAL A 70 3.19 16.77 -1.54
N ARG A 71 4.42 16.50 -1.09
CA ARG A 71 5.64 16.90 -1.83
C ARG A 71 5.69 16.32 -3.24
N TYR A 72 5.26 15.07 -3.43
CA TYR A 72 5.17 14.46 -4.75
C TYR A 72 4.15 15.17 -5.64
N LEU A 73 2.94 15.45 -5.14
CA LEU A 73 1.90 16.16 -5.89
C LEU A 73 2.38 17.56 -6.33
N VAL A 74 3.03 18.30 -5.43
CA VAL A 74 3.62 19.61 -5.74
C VAL A 74 4.71 19.50 -6.81
N SER A 75 5.58 18.48 -6.73
CA SER A 75 6.60 18.24 -7.75
C SER A 75 6.02 17.89 -9.13
N LYS A 76 4.74 17.50 -9.19
CA LYS A 76 3.97 17.25 -10.41
C LYS A 76 3.14 18.45 -10.86
N GLY A 77 3.29 19.60 -10.22
CA GLY A 77 2.58 20.83 -10.56
C GLY A 77 1.12 20.87 -10.08
N VAL A 78 0.71 19.99 -9.16
CA VAL A 78 -0.64 20.04 -8.59
C VAL A 78 -0.75 21.22 -7.64
N ASN A 79 -1.78 22.04 -7.82
CA ASN A 79 -2.11 23.10 -6.87
C ASN A 79 -2.73 22.47 -5.61
N VAL A 80 -2.01 22.51 -4.50
CA VAL A 80 -2.43 21.94 -3.21
C VAL A 80 -2.95 23.06 -2.30
N PRO A 81 -4.12 22.92 -1.67
CA PRO A 81 -4.63 23.86 -0.68
C PRO A 81 -3.62 24.17 0.44
N GLU A 82 -3.55 25.44 0.86
CA GLU A 82 -2.52 25.93 1.79
C GLU A 82 -2.47 25.13 3.11
N PHE A 83 -3.63 24.80 3.68
CA PHE A 83 -3.70 24.08 4.96
C PHE A 83 -3.11 22.66 4.90
N ILE A 84 -2.95 22.07 3.71
CA ILE A 84 -2.36 20.73 3.52
C ILE A 84 -0.84 20.77 3.67
N PHE A 85 -0.20 21.93 3.54
CA PHE A 85 1.22 22.09 3.82
C PHE A 85 1.56 22.07 5.31
N ASN A 86 0.55 22.08 6.19
CA ASN A 86 0.76 21.94 7.62
C ASN A 86 1.50 20.65 7.93
N LYS A 87 2.50 20.75 8.82
CA LYS A 87 3.28 19.58 9.27
C LYS A 87 2.39 18.50 9.89
N HIS A 88 1.33 18.91 10.57
CA HIS A 88 0.42 18.04 11.31
C HIS A 88 -1.00 18.13 10.76
N CYS A 89 -1.74 17.05 10.91
CA CYS A 89 -3.16 16.98 10.61
C CYS A 89 -3.89 18.11 11.36
N PRO A 90 -4.76 18.90 10.69
CA PRO A 90 -5.44 20.03 11.31
C PRO A 90 -6.49 19.60 12.33
N TRP A 91 -6.94 18.34 12.27
CA TRP A 91 -7.84 17.74 13.26
C TRP A 91 -7.02 17.04 14.34
N GLU A 92 -7.19 17.45 15.60
CA GLU A 92 -6.42 16.91 16.74
C GLU A 92 -7.03 15.61 17.30
N THR A 93 -8.32 15.39 17.07
CA THR A 93 -9.05 14.20 17.51
C THR A 93 -9.89 13.59 16.39
N ARG A 94 -10.26 12.32 16.57
CA ARG A 94 -11.20 11.64 15.68
C ARG A 94 -12.55 12.35 15.68
N GLU A 95 -12.99 12.82 16.84
CA GLU A 95 -14.27 13.53 17.02
C GLU A 95 -14.29 14.81 16.18
N ASP A 96 -13.19 15.58 16.19
CA ASP A 96 -13.04 16.78 15.37
C ASP A 96 -13.06 16.43 13.87
N PHE A 97 -12.34 15.38 13.48
CA PHE A 97 -12.30 14.89 12.11
C PHE A 97 -13.70 14.49 11.60
N VAL A 98 -14.48 13.79 12.42
CA VAL A 98 -15.85 13.37 12.08
C VAL A 98 -16.81 14.57 12.03
N LYS A 99 -16.71 15.51 12.97
CA LYS A 99 -17.51 16.76 12.95
C LYS A 99 -17.22 17.57 11.69
N ALA A 100 -15.95 17.61 11.27
CA ALA A 100 -15.51 18.33 10.09
C ALA A 100 -15.83 17.63 8.77
N LYS A 101 -16.55 16.49 8.76
CA LYS A 101 -16.81 15.69 7.54
C LYS A 101 -17.38 16.48 6.36
N ASN A 102 -18.13 17.55 6.63
CA ASN A 102 -18.77 18.42 5.62
C ASN A 102 -18.18 19.84 5.63
N SER A 103 -17.07 20.07 6.34
CA SER A 103 -16.38 21.36 6.34
C SER A 103 -15.76 21.65 4.97
N PRO A 104 -15.60 22.93 4.59
CA PRO A 104 -14.90 23.31 3.36
C PRO A 104 -13.52 22.66 3.24
N GLN A 105 -12.73 22.64 4.31
CA GLN A 105 -11.40 22.02 4.35
C GLN A 105 -11.45 20.51 4.05
N MET A 106 -12.40 19.78 4.62
CA MET A 106 -12.53 18.33 4.35
C MET A 106 -12.96 18.06 2.91
N ILE A 107 -13.85 18.90 2.36
CA ILE A 107 -14.29 18.80 0.97
C ILE A 107 -13.11 19.07 0.02
N GLU A 108 -12.33 20.12 0.26
CA GLU A 108 -11.11 20.42 -0.49
C GLU A 108 -10.08 19.29 -0.43
N LEU A 109 -9.85 18.72 0.75
CA LEU A 109 -8.96 17.57 0.92
C LEU A 109 -9.42 16.38 0.09
N ARG A 110 -10.72 16.04 0.14
CA ARG A 110 -11.28 14.93 -0.65
C ARG A 110 -11.22 15.19 -2.14
N ASN A 111 -11.48 16.41 -2.59
CA ASN A 111 -11.37 16.79 -4.00
C ASN A 111 -9.94 16.67 -4.52
N LEU A 112 -8.95 17.09 -3.72
CA LEU A 112 -7.54 16.88 -4.04
C LEU A 112 -7.23 15.38 -4.14
N LEU A 113 -7.61 14.59 -3.14
CA LEU A 113 -7.37 13.15 -3.12
C LEU A 113 -8.07 12.43 -4.29
N PHE A 114 -9.28 12.82 -4.64
CA PHE A 114 -10.03 12.19 -5.71
C PHE A 114 -9.43 12.54 -7.09
N SER A 115 -9.15 13.81 -7.33
CA SER A 115 -8.59 14.27 -8.61
C SER A 115 -7.16 13.78 -8.87
N THR A 116 -6.43 13.37 -7.82
CA THR A 116 -5.04 12.92 -7.89
C THR A 116 -4.86 11.41 -7.77
N ILE A 117 -5.91 10.60 -7.88
CA ILE A 117 -5.83 9.12 -7.82
C ILE A 117 -4.73 8.53 -8.74
N PRO A 118 -4.56 8.98 -10.01
CA PRO A 118 -3.47 8.48 -10.85
C PRO A 118 -2.07 8.81 -10.27
N LEU A 119 -1.86 10.03 -9.78
CA LEU A 119 -0.59 10.45 -9.18
C LEU A 119 -0.32 9.73 -7.85
N GLN A 120 -1.34 9.45 -7.05
CA GLN A 120 -1.21 8.60 -5.87
C GLN A 120 -0.76 7.19 -6.25
N THR A 121 -1.25 6.66 -7.37
CA THR A 121 -0.86 5.33 -7.88
C THR A 121 0.62 5.30 -8.28
N GLU A 122 1.08 6.34 -9.00
CA GLU A 122 2.50 6.51 -9.29
C GLU A 122 3.34 6.60 -8.02
N PHE A 123 2.88 7.37 -7.03
CA PHE A 123 3.58 7.53 -5.76
C PHE A 123 3.65 6.22 -4.96
N ILE A 124 2.60 5.39 -5.00
CA ILE A 124 2.63 4.04 -4.41
C ILE A 124 3.68 3.16 -5.11
N LEU A 125 3.80 3.23 -6.45
CA LEU A 125 4.86 2.51 -7.18
C LEU A 125 6.26 2.94 -6.72
N LEU A 126 6.48 4.25 -6.59
CA LEU A 126 7.75 4.81 -6.16
C LEU A 126 8.10 4.35 -4.74
N ARG A 127 7.13 4.37 -3.81
CA ARG A 127 7.33 3.86 -2.44
C ARG A 127 7.65 2.38 -2.43
N LEU A 128 6.96 1.61 -3.26
CA LEU A 128 7.17 0.17 -3.40
C LEU A 128 8.59 -0.15 -3.90
N GLU A 129 9.10 0.61 -4.88
CA GLU A 129 10.49 0.49 -5.35
C GLU A 129 11.48 0.76 -4.21
N ASN A 130 11.25 1.82 -3.43
CA ASN A 130 12.07 2.19 -2.28
C ASN A 130 11.97 1.20 -1.10
N ALA A 131 10.91 0.40 -1.04
CA ALA A 131 10.73 -0.64 -0.03
C ALA A 131 11.53 -1.92 -0.36
N LEU A 132 11.85 -2.18 -1.64
CA LEU A 132 12.55 -3.41 -2.04
C LEU A 132 13.92 -3.57 -1.36
N PRO A 133 14.80 -2.55 -1.28
CA PRO A 133 16.06 -2.66 -0.55
C PRO A 133 15.87 -3.06 0.92
N LYS A 134 14.85 -2.50 1.60
CA LYS A 134 14.51 -2.86 2.99
C LYS A 134 14.13 -4.34 3.09
N MET A 135 13.21 -4.81 2.24
CA MET A 135 12.80 -6.22 2.19
C MET A 135 13.96 -7.18 1.94
N VAL A 136 14.83 -6.87 0.98
CA VAL A 136 16.00 -7.69 0.61
C VAL A 136 17.05 -7.71 1.71
N SER A 137 17.24 -6.59 2.43
CA SER A 137 18.17 -6.53 3.56
C SER A 137 17.73 -7.38 4.75
N ALA A 138 16.42 -7.60 4.92
CA ALA A 138 15.82 -8.33 6.03
C ALA A 138 15.91 -9.87 5.92
N ILE A 139 16.47 -10.40 4.81
CA ILE A 139 16.57 -11.85 4.56
C ILE A 139 18.02 -12.29 4.27
N SER A 140 18.22 -13.61 4.36
CA SER A 140 19.50 -14.24 4.04
C SER A 140 19.90 -14.01 2.58
N ILE A 141 21.21 -13.93 2.33
CA ILE A 141 21.79 -13.65 1.01
C ILE A 141 21.27 -14.63 -0.06
N LYS A 142 21.06 -15.89 0.32
CA LYS A 142 20.53 -16.96 -0.55
C LYS A 142 19.15 -16.63 -1.14
N ASN A 143 18.29 -15.92 -0.42
CA ASN A 143 16.93 -15.59 -0.88
C ASN A 143 16.83 -14.24 -1.60
N ARG A 144 17.85 -13.38 -1.50
CA ARG A 144 17.83 -12.00 -2.05
C ARG A 144 17.55 -11.98 -3.55
N SER A 145 18.31 -12.75 -4.33
CA SER A 145 18.15 -12.80 -5.78
C SER A 145 16.76 -13.32 -6.19
N LYS A 146 16.20 -14.27 -5.43
CA LYS A 146 14.86 -14.80 -5.68
C LYS A 146 13.79 -13.73 -5.49
N VAL A 147 13.82 -13.03 -4.36
CA VAL A 147 12.85 -11.97 -4.04
C VAL A 147 12.92 -10.83 -5.05
N GLN A 148 14.13 -10.36 -5.39
CA GLN A 148 14.31 -9.32 -6.39
C GLN A 148 13.80 -9.75 -7.77
N SER A 149 14.14 -10.96 -8.22
CA SER A 149 13.68 -11.48 -9.52
C SER A 149 12.15 -11.57 -9.58
N ASN A 150 11.51 -12.11 -8.54
CA ASN A 150 10.05 -12.21 -8.48
C ASN A 150 9.36 -10.85 -8.46
N PHE A 151 9.92 -9.88 -7.74
CA PHE A 151 9.44 -8.50 -7.73
C PHE A 151 9.49 -7.88 -9.13
N TYR A 152 10.65 -7.90 -9.80
CA TYR A 152 10.81 -7.30 -11.12
C TYR A 152 10.06 -8.05 -12.23
N LYS A 153 9.66 -9.31 -12.03
CA LYS A 153 8.74 -10.00 -12.95
C LYS A 153 7.34 -9.42 -12.90
N LEU A 154 6.84 -9.12 -11.70
CA LEU A 154 5.52 -8.54 -11.50
C LEU A 154 5.44 -7.13 -12.08
N THR A 155 6.52 -6.36 -12.02
CA THR A 155 6.55 -4.99 -12.55
C THR A 155 6.46 -4.92 -14.08
N ARG A 156 6.64 -6.04 -14.79
CA ARG A 156 6.56 -6.10 -16.26
C ARG A 156 5.13 -6.09 -16.81
N THR A 157 4.11 -6.24 -15.97
CA THR A 157 2.71 -6.29 -16.41
C THR A 157 1.84 -5.38 -15.56
N ALA A 158 0.79 -4.80 -16.14
CA ALA A 158 -0.17 -3.98 -15.39
C ALA A 158 -0.82 -4.75 -14.24
N LYS A 159 -1.17 -6.03 -14.45
CA LYS A 159 -1.72 -6.90 -13.40
C LYS A 159 -0.73 -7.16 -12.26
N GLY A 160 0.54 -7.38 -12.57
CA GLY A 160 1.58 -7.59 -11.56
C GLY A 160 1.90 -6.32 -10.77
N LYS A 161 1.96 -5.15 -11.44
CA LYS A 161 2.06 -3.84 -10.78
C LYS A 161 0.89 -3.62 -9.81
N TYR A 162 -0.34 -3.89 -10.26
CA TYR A 162 -1.54 -3.81 -9.41
C TYR A 162 -1.44 -4.74 -8.20
N ALA A 163 -1.07 -6.01 -8.40
CA ALA A 163 -0.93 -6.97 -7.32
C ALA A 163 0.09 -6.51 -6.27
N LEU A 164 1.24 -5.96 -6.69
CA LEU A 164 2.23 -5.42 -5.77
C LEU A 164 1.67 -4.22 -4.98
N MET A 165 1.11 -3.22 -5.67
CA MET A 165 0.60 -2.00 -5.03
C MET A 165 -0.57 -2.28 -4.08
N ASP A 166 -1.48 -3.15 -4.47
CA ASP A 166 -2.62 -3.53 -3.64
C ASP A 166 -2.15 -4.33 -2.42
N TYR A 167 -1.24 -5.30 -2.60
CA TYR A 167 -0.82 -6.16 -1.50
C TYR A 167 0.04 -5.44 -0.46
N ILE A 168 0.87 -4.47 -0.85
CA ILE A 168 1.64 -3.69 0.12
C ILE A 168 0.73 -2.80 0.98
N ASN A 169 -0.32 -2.20 0.40
CA ASN A 169 -1.30 -1.44 1.18
C ASN A 169 -2.13 -2.36 2.09
N PHE A 170 -2.42 -3.56 1.61
CA PHE A 170 -3.23 -4.54 2.31
C PHE A 170 -2.51 -5.23 3.50
N LYS A 171 -1.26 -5.65 3.32
CA LYS A 171 -0.50 -6.49 4.28
C LYS A 171 0.88 -5.97 4.66
N GLY A 172 1.31 -4.85 4.09
CA GLY A 172 2.61 -4.25 4.37
C GLY A 172 3.79 -4.97 3.71
N GLU A 173 4.98 -4.44 3.99
CA GLU A 173 6.25 -4.91 3.41
C GLU A 173 6.64 -6.33 3.90
N GLY A 174 6.26 -6.70 5.13
CA GLY A 174 6.64 -7.97 5.75
C GLY A 174 8.04 -7.97 6.39
N THR A 175 8.56 -6.78 6.71
CA THR A 175 9.87 -6.55 7.34
C THR A 175 9.79 -6.47 8.87
N LYS A 176 8.63 -6.13 9.44
CA LYS A 176 8.46 -5.95 10.88
C LYS A 176 8.46 -7.29 11.62
N ALA A 177 9.21 -7.36 12.72
CA ALA A 177 9.23 -8.54 13.59
C ALA A 177 7.87 -8.80 14.28
N SER A 178 7.15 -7.72 14.59
CA SER A 178 5.80 -7.76 15.19
C SER A 178 4.72 -8.30 14.25
N GLU A 179 4.98 -8.36 12.94
CA GLU A 179 4.04 -8.87 11.93
C GLU A 179 4.35 -10.34 11.59
N ARG A 180 4.58 -11.14 12.64
CA ARG A 180 4.93 -12.56 12.54
C ARG A 180 4.20 -13.37 13.60
N TYR A 181 3.74 -14.54 13.21
CA TYR A 181 3.29 -15.58 14.15
C TYR A 181 4.24 -16.76 14.02
N ASN A 182 4.79 -17.22 15.15
CA ASN A 182 5.78 -18.30 15.18
C ASN A 182 6.97 -18.06 14.22
N GLY A 183 7.44 -16.81 14.16
CA GLY A 183 8.52 -16.38 13.25
C GLY A 183 8.12 -16.25 11.77
N GLN A 184 6.90 -16.64 11.39
CA GLN A 184 6.40 -16.59 10.02
C GLN A 184 5.62 -15.30 9.76
N GLY A 185 6.14 -14.47 8.85
CA GLY A 185 5.47 -13.24 8.41
C GLY A 185 4.40 -13.49 7.33
N TRP A 186 3.67 -12.43 6.98
CA TRP A 186 2.61 -12.47 5.96
C TRP A 186 2.60 -11.27 5.02
N GLY A 187 3.61 -10.41 5.07
CA GLY A 187 3.70 -9.26 4.19
C GLY A 187 4.27 -9.63 2.82
N MET A 188 4.45 -8.62 1.97
CA MET A 188 4.91 -8.79 0.59
C MET A 188 6.19 -9.63 0.48
N LEU A 189 7.16 -9.42 1.36
CA LEU A 189 8.41 -10.18 1.39
C LEU A 189 8.16 -11.70 1.40
N GLN A 190 7.28 -12.18 2.29
CA GLN A 190 7.02 -13.62 2.40
C GLN A 190 6.29 -14.19 1.17
N VAL A 191 5.47 -13.38 0.50
CA VAL A 191 4.83 -13.78 -0.77
C VAL A 191 5.88 -13.93 -1.87
N LEU A 192 6.78 -12.95 -2.02
CA LEU A 192 7.87 -12.99 -3.00
C LEU A 192 8.82 -14.16 -2.74
N GLU A 193 9.07 -14.50 -1.47
CA GLU A 193 9.83 -15.70 -1.08
C GLU A 193 9.09 -17.01 -1.39
N ALA A 194 7.76 -17.04 -1.35
CA ALA A 194 6.96 -18.22 -1.61
C ALA A 194 6.72 -18.49 -3.10
N MET A 195 6.81 -17.46 -3.95
CA MET A 195 6.65 -17.59 -5.41
C MET A 195 7.69 -18.54 -6.03
N ASN A 196 7.27 -19.26 -7.07
CA ASN A 196 8.14 -20.05 -7.92
C ASN A 196 9.06 -19.15 -8.78
N PRO A 197 10.40 -19.23 -8.63
CA PRO A 197 11.34 -18.40 -9.38
C PRO A 197 11.40 -18.73 -10.88
N ASN A 198 10.82 -19.83 -11.33
CA ASN A 198 10.79 -20.21 -12.75
C ASN A 198 9.51 -19.75 -13.46
N THR A 199 8.57 -19.11 -12.75
CA THR A 199 7.36 -18.58 -13.37
C THR A 199 7.70 -17.46 -14.36
N GLU A 200 7.13 -17.56 -15.56
CA GLU A 200 7.23 -16.54 -16.60
C GLU A 200 6.46 -15.26 -16.21
N HIS A 201 6.93 -14.10 -16.69
CA HIS A 201 6.35 -12.80 -16.36
C HIS A 201 4.84 -12.68 -16.65
N ARG A 202 4.34 -13.30 -17.74
CA ARG A 202 2.90 -13.31 -18.09
C ARG A 202 2.01 -14.00 -17.04
N ASN A 203 2.57 -14.94 -16.27
CA ASN A 203 1.88 -15.71 -15.23
C ASN A 203 2.25 -15.23 -13.81
N ALA A 204 3.14 -14.23 -13.68
CA ALA A 204 3.67 -13.81 -12.39
C ALA A 204 2.60 -13.32 -11.43
N SER A 205 1.57 -12.60 -11.91
CA SER A 205 0.50 -12.09 -11.04
C SER A 205 -0.39 -13.21 -10.48
N LYS A 206 -0.66 -14.24 -11.29
CA LYS A 206 -1.37 -15.45 -10.84
C LYS A 206 -0.56 -16.22 -9.81
N GLU A 207 0.74 -16.42 -10.07
CA GLU A 207 1.64 -17.07 -9.11
C GLU A 207 1.74 -16.27 -7.80
N PHE A 208 1.81 -14.94 -7.88
CA PHE A 208 1.81 -14.08 -6.69
C PHE A 208 0.52 -14.24 -5.89
N ALA A 209 -0.64 -14.29 -6.54
CA ALA A 209 -1.92 -14.52 -5.87
C ALA A 209 -1.97 -15.88 -5.15
N LEU A 210 -1.49 -16.95 -5.79
CA LEU A 210 -1.42 -18.30 -5.20
C LEU A 210 -0.42 -18.35 -4.03
N ALA A 211 0.73 -17.71 -4.16
CA ALA A 211 1.72 -17.59 -3.09
C ALA A 211 1.16 -16.79 -1.91
N ALA A 212 0.46 -15.68 -2.18
CA ALA A 212 -0.20 -14.86 -1.16
C ALA A 212 -1.27 -15.66 -0.42
N GLU A 213 -2.07 -16.46 -1.12
CA GLU A 213 -3.08 -17.30 -0.50
C GLU A 213 -2.46 -18.31 0.46
N LYS A 214 -1.39 -19.01 0.04
CA LYS A 214 -0.64 -19.93 0.92
C LYS A 214 -0.10 -19.24 2.17
N VAL A 215 0.47 -18.04 1.99
CA VAL A 215 1.00 -17.23 3.10
C VAL A 215 -0.10 -16.81 4.07
N LEU A 216 -1.28 -16.42 3.58
CA LEU A 216 -2.40 -16.00 4.42
C LEU A 216 -3.08 -17.18 5.12
N ILE A 217 -3.21 -18.35 4.47
CA ILE A 217 -3.67 -19.58 5.13
C ILE A 217 -2.71 -19.96 6.26
N ARG A 218 -1.39 -19.89 6.01
CA ARG A 218 -0.39 -20.11 7.05
C ARG A 218 -0.54 -19.13 8.21
N ARG A 219 -0.78 -17.85 7.94
CA ARG A 219 -1.04 -16.84 8.98
C ARG A 219 -2.21 -17.26 9.87
N VAL A 220 -3.36 -17.58 9.29
CA VAL A 220 -4.56 -17.98 10.04
C VAL A 220 -4.27 -19.20 10.92
N ARG A 221 -3.56 -20.21 10.39
CA ARG A 221 -3.18 -21.41 11.16
C ARG A 221 -2.25 -21.14 12.33
N ASN A 222 -1.43 -20.10 12.25
CA ASN A 222 -0.47 -19.74 13.30
C ASN A 222 -0.99 -18.64 14.24
N ALA A 223 -2.17 -18.08 13.98
CA ALA A 223 -2.64 -16.92 14.71
C ALA A 223 -2.98 -17.27 16.17
N PRO A 224 -2.64 -16.39 17.13
CA PRO A 224 -2.95 -16.60 18.54
C PRO A 224 -4.45 -16.45 18.85
N ARG A 225 -5.21 -15.89 17.90
CA ARG A 225 -6.68 -15.76 17.93
C ARG A 225 -7.22 -16.26 16.61
N ASP A 226 -8.48 -16.67 16.59
CA ASP A 226 -9.13 -17.09 15.34
C ASP A 226 -9.27 -15.90 14.37
N GLU A 227 -8.55 -16.00 13.24
CA GLU A 227 -8.57 -15.03 12.14
C GLU A 227 -9.33 -15.57 10.91
N SER A 228 -9.94 -16.76 11.00
CA SER A 228 -10.57 -17.47 9.87
C SER A 228 -11.69 -16.68 9.19
N ILE A 229 -12.41 -15.85 9.96
CA ILE A 229 -13.46 -14.95 9.48
C ILE A 229 -12.97 -14.00 8.37
N TRP A 230 -11.69 -13.62 8.38
CA TRP A 230 -11.13 -12.70 7.38
C TRP A 230 -10.60 -13.40 6.13
N LEU A 231 -10.30 -14.70 6.22
CA LEU A 231 -9.63 -15.44 5.15
C LEU A 231 -10.42 -15.39 3.83
N LYS A 232 -11.75 -15.55 3.89
CA LYS A 232 -12.59 -15.51 2.70
C LYS A 232 -12.53 -14.16 1.98
N GLY A 233 -12.55 -13.06 2.74
CA GLY A 233 -12.41 -11.71 2.21
C GLY A 233 -11.04 -11.51 1.56
N TRP A 234 -9.98 -12.00 2.20
CA TRP A 234 -8.63 -11.94 1.65
C TRP A 234 -8.50 -12.74 0.34
N GLN A 235 -9.03 -13.95 0.28
CA GLN A 235 -9.04 -14.75 -0.94
C GLN A 235 -9.80 -14.08 -2.08
N ASN A 236 -10.94 -13.45 -1.78
CA ASN A 236 -11.69 -12.68 -2.78
C ASN A 236 -10.88 -11.50 -3.32
N ARG A 237 -10.12 -10.81 -2.46
CA ARG A 237 -9.19 -9.76 -2.89
C ARG A 237 -8.07 -10.32 -3.78
N LEU A 238 -7.45 -11.44 -3.43
CA LEU A 238 -6.38 -12.05 -4.24
C LEU A 238 -6.83 -12.51 -5.65
N LYS A 239 -8.11 -12.86 -5.81
CA LYS A 239 -8.68 -13.21 -7.13
C LYS A 239 -8.66 -12.05 -8.12
N THR A 240 -8.58 -10.80 -7.67
CA THR A 240 -8.54 -9.65 -8.59
C THR A 240 -7.19 -9.49 -9.30
N TYR A 241 -6.16 -10.24 -8.87
CA TYR A 241 -4.78 -10.11 -9.37
C TYR A 241 -4.52 -10.87 -10.68
N HIS A 242 -5.43 -11.73 -11.13
CA HIS A 242 -5.23 -12.54 -12.33
C HIS A 242 -6.49 -12.68 -13.18
#